data_AF-A0A9W9YH03-F1
#
_entry.id   AF-A0A9W9YH03-F1
#
_cell.length_a   1.000
_cell.length_b   1.000
_cell.length_c   1.000
_cell.angle_alpha   90.00
_cell.angle_beta   90.00
_cell.angle_gamma   90.00
#
_symmetry.space_group_name_H-M   'P 1'
#
loop_
_entity.id
_entity.type
_entity.pdbx_description
1 polymer ?
#
loop_
_entity_poly.entity_id
_entity_poly.type
_entity_poly.pdbx_seq_one_letter_code
_entity_poly.pdbx_strand_id
1 'polypeptide(L)'
;RAVEERRAALEKQKTEASKHNRINMKVARVEDQVARKNWGKRQAVQHTYGGDDDEESGDDGSTVGVEVPNGDVTIISGRKCKCGSTEHRRTSHRACPLNKKKS
;
A
#
# COMPACT_ATOMS: atom_id res chain seq x y z
N ARG A 1 -42.31 39.94 13.62
CA ARG A 1 -42.68 38.60 13.12
C ARG A 1 -41.99 38.24 11.80
N ALA A 2 -42.34 38.79 10.63
CA ALA A 2 -41.72 38.40 9.34
C ALA A 2 -40.18 38.60 9.25
N VAL A 3 -39.65 39.68 9.82
CA VAL A 3 -38.19 39.95 9.84
C VAL A 3 -37.44 38.97 10.74
N GLU A 4 -38.07 38.54 11.85
CA GLU A 4 -37.49 37.60 12.80
C GLU A 4 -37.46 36.18 12.22
N GLU A 5 -38.51 35.78 11.52
CA GLU A 5 -38.56 34.50 10.78
C GLU A 5 -37.49 34.45 9.69
N ARG A 6 -37.31 35.55 8.93
CA ARG A 6 -36.22 35.66 7.94
C ARG A 6 -34.85 35.56 8.59
N ARG A 7 -34.63 36.21 9.73
CA ARG A 7 -33.36 36.13 10.49
C ARG A 7 -33.09 34.70 10.98
N ALA A 8 -34.11 34.03 11.51
CA ALA A 8 -34.00 32.64 11.97
C ALA A 8 -33.70 31.67 10.81
N ALA A 9 -34.31 31.87 9.63
CA ALA A 9 -34.04 31.08 8.44
C ALA A 9 -32.58 31.22 7.96
N LEU A 10 -32.04 32.45 7.99
CA LEU A 10 -30.64 32.70 7.63
C LEU A 10 -29.65 32.05 8.61
N GLU A 11 -29.91 32.11 9.92
CA GLU A 11 -29.09 31.43 10.91
C GLU A 11 -29.16 29.90 10.74
N LYS A 12 -30.34 29.34 10.47
CA LYS A 12 -30.48 27.92 10.16
C LYS A 12 -29.65 27.53 8.93
N GLN A 13 -29.68 28.30 7.84
CA GLN A 13 -28.87 28.04 6.65
C GLN A 13 -27.36 28.02 6.93
N LYS A 14 -26.85 28.93 7.78
CA LYS A 14 -25.44 28.91 8.22
C LYS A 14 -25.09 27.60 8.93
N THR A 15 -25.98 27.11 9.79
CA THR A 15 -25.75 25.83 10.48
C THR A 15 -25.80 24.63 9.54
N GLU A 16 -26.68 24.66 8.53
CA GLU A 16 -26.75 23.62 7.49
C GLU A 16 -25.49 23.60 6.61
N ALA A 17 -24.96 24.77 6.26
CA ALA A 17 -23.69 24.87 5.53
C ALA A 17 -22.52 24.25 6.32
N SER A 18 -22.48 24.49 7.64
CA SER A 18 -21.47 23.87 8.52
C SER A 18 -21.62 22.34 8.59
N LYS A 19 -22.85 21.83 8.64
CA LYS A 19 -23.12 20.39 8.57
C LYS A 19 -22.69 19.80 7.23
N HIS A 20 -23.00 20.46 6.12
CA HIS A 20 -22.61 20.00 4.79
C HIS A 20 -21.08 19.94 4.65
N ASN A 21 -20.37 20.96 5.12
CA ASN A 21 -18.91 20.96 5.10
C ASN A 21 -18.33 19.79 5.92
N ARG A 22 -18.90 19.52 7.10
CA ARG A 22 -18.50 18.37 7.92
C ARG A 22 -18.70 17.04 7.18
N ILE A 23 -19.79 16.89 6.45
CA ILE A 23 -20.07 15.70 5.64
C ILE A 23 -19.03 15.59 4.52
N ASN A 24 -18.76 16.67 3.80
CA ASN A 24 -17.80 16.69 2.70
C ASN A 24 -16.39 16.28 3.19
N MET A 25 -15.95 16.80 4.33
CA MET A 25 -14.66 16.43 4.93
C MET A 25 -14.59 14.95 5.34
N LYS A 26 -15.72 14.36 5.77
CA LYS A 26 -15.79 12.92 6.08
C LYS A 26 -15.70 12.08 4.82
N VAL A 27 -16.43 12.47 3.77
CA VAL A 27 -16.39 11.79 2.45
C VAL A 27 -14.98 11.83 1.89
N ALA A 28 -14.36 13.01 1.83
CA ALA A 28 -12.99 13.17 1.35
C ALA A 28 -11.98 12.31 2.13
N ARG A 29 -12.16 12.17 3.45
CA ARG A 29 -11.30 11.30 4.28
C ARG A 29 -11.45 9.82 3.91
N VAL A 30 -12.68 9.35 3.68
CA VAL A 30 -12.95 7.97 3.31
C VAL A 30 -12.39 7.68 1.91
N GLU A 31 -12.62 8.59 0.97
CA GLU A 31 -12.08 8.51 -0.39
C GLU A 31 -10.55 8.45 -0.39
N ASP A 32 -9.89 9.31 0.39
CA ASP A 32 -8.43 9.31 0.54
C ASP A 32 -7.90 8.00 1.16
N GLN A 33 -8.57 7.46 2.17
CA GLN A 33 -8.19 6.15 2.74
C GLN A 33 -8.30 5.03 1.70
N VAL A 34 -9.38 5.01 0.91
CA VAL A 34 -9.56 4.03 -0.16
C VAL A 34 -8.51 4.22 -1.25
N ALA A 35 -8.23 5.46 -1.65
CA ALA A 35 -7.20 5.77 -2.64
C ALA A 35 -5.81 5.30 -2.17
N ARG A 36 -5.45 5.52 -0.90
CA ARG A 36 -4.18 5.03 -0.32
C ARG A 36 -4.11 3.51 -0.26
N LYS A 37 -5.19 2.83 0.12
CA LYS A 37 -5.27 1.37 0.11
C LYS A 37 -5.11 0.82 -1.31
N ASN A 38 -5.80 1.42 -2.27
CA ASN A 38 -5.72 1.03 -3.67
C ASN A 38 -4.35 1.34 -4.27
N TRP A 39 -3.72 2.45 -3.89
CA TRP A 39 -2.35 2.77 -4.29
C TRP A 39 -1.36 1.74 -3.75
N GLY A 40 -1.43 1.39 -2.46
CA GLY A 40 -0.59 0.34 -1.89
C GLY A 40 -0.80 -1.03 -2.54
N LYS A 41 -2.03 -1.37 -2.95
CA LYS A 41 -2.31 -2.59 -3.73
C LYS A 41 -1.78 -2.54 -5.16
N ARG A 42 -1.88 -1.38 -5.82
CA ARG A 42 -1.37 -1.16 -7.19
C ARG A 42 0.14 -1.10 -7.24
N GLN A 43 0.78 -0.67 -6.15
CA GLN A 43 2.21 -0.84 -5.99
C GLN A 43 2.47 -2.34 -5.88
N ALA A 44 2.98 -2.93 -6.97
CA ALA A 44 3.43 -4.31 -7.03
C ALA A 44 4.73 -4.48 -6.22
N VAL A 45 4.68 -4.14 -4.92
CA VAL A 45 5.80 -4.38 -4.00
C VAL A 45 5.84 -5.87 -3.74
N GLN A 46 6.60 -6.59 -4.56
CA GLN A 46 6.99 -7.95 -4.24
C GLN A 46 7.91 -7.92 -3.01
N HIS A 47 7.33 -8.19 -1.85
CA HIS A 47 8.06 -8.37 -0.60
C HIS A 47 8.66 -9.78 -0.59
N THR A 48 10.00 -9.92 -0.72
CA THR A 48 10.66 -11.25 -0.61
C THR A 48 11.10 -11.58 0.82
N TYR A 49 10.53 -10.91 1.82
CA TYR A 49 10.80 -11.19 3.24
C TYR A 49 9.69 -12.07 3.80
N GLY A 50 9.97 -13.37 3.99
CA GLY A 50 9.05 -14.33 4.62
C GLY A 50 8.47 -15.42 3.71
N GLY A 51 9.11 -15.75 2.59
CA GLY A 51 8.71 -16.90 1.77
C GLY A 51 9.30 -18.22 2.28
N ASP A 52 8.84 -18.68 3.45
CA ASP A 52 9.01 -20.04 3.95
C ASP A 52 7.88 -20.31 4.97
N ASP A 53 7.02 -21.28 4.65
CA ASP A 53 5.98 -21.95 5.46
C ASP A 53 4.93 -21.11 6.23
N ASP A 54 3.65 -21.17 5.81
CA ASP A 54 2.60 -21.96 6.47
C ASP A 54 1.27 -21.88 5.67
N GLU A 55 0.47 -22.94 5.73
CA GLU A 55 -0.60 -23.27 4.77
C GLU A 55 -1.93 -22.50 4.93
N GLU A 56 -2.70 -22.50 3.83
CA GLU A 56 -4.17 -22.35 3.72
C GLU A 56 -4.83 -21.04 4.21
N SER A 57 -5.02 -20.10 3.28
CA SER A 57 -6.22 -19.27 3.23
C SER A 57 -6.56 -18.97 1.78
N GLY A 58 -7.62 -19.61 1.28
CA GLY A 58 -8.01 -19.57 -0.13
C GLY A 58 -8.45 -18.19 -0.61
N ASP A 59 -7.86 -17.75 -1.73
CA ASP A 59 -8.48 -17.00 -2.82
C ASP A 59 -7.43 -16.86 -3.95
N ASP A 60 -7.64 -17.60 -5.04
CA ASP A 60 -6.94 -17.59 -6.34
C ASP A 60 -5.56 -16.85 -6.41
N GLY A 61 -4.57 -17.39 -5.70
CA GLY A 61 -3.18 -16.94 -5.73
C GLY A 61 -2.43 -17.40 -6.98
N SER A 62 -3.01 -17.21 -8.16
CA SER A 62 -2.24 -17.31 -9.40
C SER A 62 -1.09 -16.30 -9.31
N THR A 63 0.13 -16.76 -9.56
CA THR A 63 1.32 -15.91 -9.72
C THR A 63 1.16 -15.09 -11.00
N VAL A 64 0.20 -14.18 -11.02
CA VAL A 64 0.00 -13.28 -12.14
C VAL A 64 1.07 -12.21 -11.99
N GLY A 65 2.17 -12.38 -12.70
CA GLY A 65 3.02 -11.26 -13.08
C GLY A 65 2.17 -10.32 -13.92
N VAL A 66 1.42 -9.42 -13.27
CA VAL A 66 0.64 -8.40 -13.95
C VAL A 66 1.58 -7.25 -14.24
N GLU A 67 1.81 -7.05 -15.53
CA GLU A 67 2.62 -5.97 -16.09
C GLU A 67 2.03 -4.61 -15.66
N VAL A 68 2.81 -3.88 -14.88
CA VAL A 68 2.53 -2.48 -14.56
C VAL A 68 2.82 -1.66 -15.83
N PRO A 69 1.96 -0.72 -16.25
CA PRO A 69 2.10 0.01 -17.53
C PRO A 69 3.31 0.96 -17.61
N ASN A 70 4.23 0.91 -16.64
CA ASN A 70 5.46 1.71 -16.63
C ASN A 70 6.69 0.90 -16.17
N GLY A 71 6.76 -0.40 -16.47
CA GLY A 71 8.01 -1.17 -16.62
C GLY A 71 8.95 -1.37 -15.41
N ASP A 72 8.85 -0.56 -14.34
CA ASP A 72 9.78 -0.58 -13.22
C ASP A 72 9.16 -1.34 -12.05
N VAL A 73 9.34 -2.66 -12.10
CA VAL A 73 9.19 -3.51 -10.91
C VAL A 73 10.31 -3.13 -9.94
N THR A 74 10.01 -2.34 -8.91
CA THR A 74 10.96 -2.07 -7.82
C THR A 74 11.11 -3.31 -6.95
N ILE A 75 12.02 -4.21 -7.33
CA ILE A 75 12.36 -5.40 -6.54
C ILE A 75 13.21 -4.98 -5.34
N ILE A 76 12.58 -4.79 -4.18
CA ILE A 76 13.25 -4.29 -2.96
C ILE A 76 14.27 -5.30 -2.38
N SER A 77 14.25 -6.57 -2.82
CA SER A 77 15.04 -7.64 -2.20
C SER A 77 15.59 -8.73 -3.15
N GLY A 78 15.83 -8.38 -4.42
CA GLY A 78 16.44 -9.23 -5.45
C GLY A 78 17.97 -9.23 -5.46
N ARG A 79 18.63 -8.95 -4.33
CA ARG A 79 20.09 -8.77 -4.32
C ARG A 79 20.81 -10.10 -4.55
N LYS A 80 21.48 -10.24 -5.70
CA LYS A 80 22.45 -11.31 -5.97
C LYS A 80 23.59 -11.27 -4.96
N CYS A 81 24.12 -12.44 -4.60
CA CYS A 81 25.25 -12.48 -3.68
C CYS A 81 26.45 -11.73 -4.28
N LYS A 82 27.28 -11.12 -3.42
CA LYS A 82 28.51 -10.43 -3.83
C LYS A 82 29.50 -11.32 -4.59
N CYS A 83 29.39 -12.65 -4.45
CA CYS A 83 30.21 -13.60 -5.20
C CYS A 83 29.74 -13.86 -6.64
N GLY A 84 28.62 -13.24 -7.06
CA GLY A 84 28.06 -13.40 -8.40
C GLY A 84 27.14 -14.62 -8.59
N SER A 85 27.13 -15.57 -7.64
CA SER A 85 26.20 -16.71 -7.67
C SER A 85 24.75 -16.28 -7.51
N THR A 86 23.86 -16.98 -8.23
CA THR A 86 22.40 -16.89 -8.14
C THR A 86 21.80 -17.95 -7.20
N GLU A 87 22.57 -18.98 -6.84
CA GLU A 87 22.14 -20.09 -5.98
C GLU A 87 21.92 -19.66 -4.52
N HIS A 88 22.52 -18.53 -4.12
CA HIS A 88 22.34 -17.97 -2.80
C HIS A 88 22.36 -16.44 -2.85
N ARG A 89 21.65 -15.82 -1.91
CA ARG A 89 21.48 -14.36 -1.90
C ARG A 89 22.50 -13.60 -1.03
N ARG A 90 23.13 -14.27 -0.06
CA ARG A 90 23.99 -13.62 0.95
C ARG A 90 25.37 -14.27 1.06
N THR A 91 26.39 -13.44 1.30
CA THR A 91 27.78 -13.90 1.51
C THR A 91 27.96 -14.78 2.75
N SER A 92 27.05 -14.67 3.72
CA SER A 92 27.02 -15.54 4.91
C SER A 92 26.50 -16.96 4.64
N HIS A 93 26.00 -17.25 3.44
CA HIS A 93 25.49 -18.57 3.09
C HIS A 93 26.63 -19.60 3.05
N ARG A 94 26.37 -20.83 3.51
CA ARG A 94 27.37 -21.93 3.57
C ARG A 94 28.01 -22.25 2.21
N ALA A 95 27.24 -22.09 1.13
CA ALA A 95 27.73 -22.34 -0.23
C ALA A 95 28.51 -21.16 -0.83
N CYS A 96 28.56 -20.00 -0.16
CA CYS A 96 29.27 -18.84 -0.71
C CYS A 96 30.79 -19.03 -0.61
N PRO A 97 31.55 -18.93 -1.72
CA PRO A 97 33.00 -19.03 -1.70
C PRO A 97 33.66 -17.88 -0.92
N LEU A 98 32.96 -16.75 -0.77
CA LEU A 98 33.42 -15.59 0.00
C LEU A 98 33.01 -15.66 1.48
N ASN A 99 32.44 -16.77 1.94
CA ASN A 99 32.05 -16.93 3.34
C ASN A 99 33.26 -17.27 4.21
N LYS A 100 33.67 -16.34 5.07
CA LYS A 100 34.76 -16.53 6.03
C LYS A 100 34.53 -17.65 7.04
N LYS A 101 33.28 -18.07 7.26
CA LYS A 101 32.91 -19.17 8.18
C LYS A 101 32.98 -20.56 7.54
N LYS A 102 33.26 -20.64 6.24
CA LYS A 102 33.44 -21.91 5.51
C LYS A 102 34.88 -22.43 5.59
N SER A 103 35.83 -21.52 5.87
CA SER A 103 37.26 -21.86 5.99
C SER A 103 37.60 -22.48 7.33
#